data_AF-A0A4Z1R5E3-F1
#
_entry.id   AF-A0A4Z1R5E3-F1
#
_cell.length_a   1.000
_cell.length_b   1.000
_cell.length_c   1.000
_cell.angle_alpha   90.00
_cell.angle_beta   90.00
_cell.angle_gamma   90.00
#
_symmetry.space_group_name_H-M   'P 1'
#
loop_
_entity.id
_entity.type
_entity.pdbx_description
1 polymer ?
#
loop_
_entity_poly.entity_id
_entity_poly.type
_entity_poly.pdbx_seq_one_letter_code
_entity_poly.pdbx_strand_id
1 'polypeptide(L)'
;MKPARNSPATRIFQKPLSRLDRQFLFMLRDVAGGKMSLIRIYDRDRAKACTEAGYCRIEEPKAGPPRVYLKDSGRRYLDVIVRAD
;
A
#
# COMPACT_ATOMS: atom_id res chain seq x y z
N MET A 1 38.71 10.05 7.15
CA MET A 1 37.55 9.44 6.46
C MET A 1 36.30 10.22 6.86
N LYS A 2 35.55 10.76 5.90
CA LYS A 2 34.27 11.46 6.16
C LYS A 2 33.19 10.43 6.52
N PRO A 3 32.30 10.69 7.50
CA PRO A 3 31.20 9.78 7.77
C PRO A 3 30.28 9.74 6.55
N ALA A 4 29.88 8.53 6.15
CA ALA A 4 28.93 8.31 5.07
C ALA A 4 27.67 9.12 5.35
N ARG A 5 27.38 10.06 4.45
CA ARG A 5 26.16 10.86 4.43
C ARG A 5 24.99 9.86 4.42
N ASN A 6 24.29 9.76 5.53
CA ASN A 6 23.11 8.92 5.69
C ASN A 6 22.02 9.44 4.75
N SER A 7 22.05 9.01 3.49
CA SER A 7 21.08 9.39 2.47
C SER A 7 19.70 8.89 2.93
N PRO A 8 18.69 9.76 3.08
CA PRO A 8 17.34 9.32 3.45
C PRO A 8 16.62 8.51 2.35
N ALA A 9 17.31 8.19 1.24
CA ALA A 9 16.74 7.59 0.04
C ALA A 9 16.60 6.06 0.13
N THR A 10 17.23 5.39 1.09
CA THR A 10 17.09 3.93 1.27
C THR A 10 16.00 3.62 2.30
N ARG A 11 14.80 4.19 2.14
CA ARG A 11 13.62 3.62 2.80
C ARG A 11 13.22 2.37 2.02
N ILE A 12 13.91 1.29 2.39
CA ILE A 12 13.71 -0.08 1.92
C ILE A 12 12.21 -0.37 1.96
N PHE A 13 11.60 -0.42 0.77
CA PHE A 13 10.28 -1.00 0.61
C PHE A 13 10.36 -2.45 1.05
N GLN A 14 9.61 -2.83 2.08
CA GLN A 14 9.73 -4.15 2.70
C GLN A 14 9.41 -5.28 1.70
N LYS A 15 8.54 -5.03 0.71
CA LYS A 15 8.20 -5.98 -0.34
C LYS A 15 7.80 -5.24 -1.62
N PRO A 16 8.48 -5.46 -2.78
CA PRO A 16 8.03 -4.89 -4.04
C PRO A 16 6.67 -5.47 -4.43
N LEU A 17 5.72 -4.61 -4.79
CA LEU A 17 4.39 -5.01 -5.23
C LEU A 17 4.34 -5.34 -6.71
N SER A 18 3.51 -6.32 -7.08
CA SER A 18 3.22 -6.60 -8.48
C SER A 18 2.52 -5.40 -9.15
N ARG A 19 2.45 -5.38 -10.48
CA ARG A 19 1.74 -4.32 -11.21
C ARG A 19 0.26 -4.21 -10.78
N LEU A 20 -0.40 -5.34 -10.55
CA LEU A 20 -1.82 -5.39 -10.17
C LEU A 20 -2.03 -4.91 -8.73
N ASP A 21 -1.12 -5.25 -7.81
CA ASP A 21 -1.20 -4.77 -6.42
C ASP A 21 -0.93 -3.25 -6.34
N ARG A 22 -0.01 -2.74 -7.19
CA ARG A 22 0.21 -1.30 -7.34
C ARG A 22 -1.04 -0.59 -7.88
N GLN A 23 -1.67 -1.13 -8.91
CA GLN A 23 -2.93 -0.58 -9.43
C GLN A 23 -4.03 -0.56 -8.37
N PHE A 24 -4.12 -1.62 -7.55
CA PHE A 24 -5.04 -1.65 -6.42
C PHE A 24 -4.73 -0.53 -5.40
N LEU A 25 -3.46 -0.31 -5.05
CA LEU A 25 -3.07 0.80 -4.16
C LEU A 25 -3.40 2.18 -4.75
N PHE A 26 -3.18 2.39 -6.05
CA PHE A 26 -3.57 3.63 -6.73
C PHE A 26 -5.08 3.84 -6.67
N MET A 27 -5.87 2.83 -7.00
CA MET A 27 -7.33 2.88 -6.90
C MET A 27 -7.77 3.18 -5.45
N LEU A 28 -7.17 2.50 -4.47
CA LEU A 28 -7.46 2.73 -3.05
C LEU A 28 -7.16 4.17 -2.65
N ARG A 29 -6.03 4.75 -3.09
CA ARG A 29 -5.63 6.13 -2.77
C ARG A 29 -6.54 7.15 -3.46
N ASP A 30 -6.69 7.03 -4.78
CA ASP A 30 -7.19 8.10 -5.65
C ASP A 30 -8.71 8.02 -5.85
N VAL A 31 -9.26 6.81 -5.92
CA VAL A 31 -10.71 6.61 -6.15
C VAL A 31 -11.44 6.44 -4.82
N ALA A 32 -10.90 5.62 -3.92
CA ALA A 32 -11.56 5.30 -2.65
C ALA A 32 -11.16 6.24 -1.50
N GLY A 33 -10.29 7.23 -1.73
CA GLY A 33 -9.85 8.19 -0.72
C GLY A 33 -9.03 7.59 0.42
N GLY A 34 -8.46 6.41 0.21
CA GLY A 34 -7.63 5.67 1.17
C GLY A 34 -8.38 4.63 2.02
N LYS A 35 -9.68 4.42 1.80
CA LYS A 35 -10.44 3.39 2.53
C LYS A 35 -11.53 2.76 1.66
N MET A 36 -11.70 1.44 1.72
CA MET A 36 -12.81 0.77 1.02
C MET A 36 -13.25 -0.52 1.70
N SER A 37 -14.46 -0.97 1.39
CA SER A 37 -14.95 -2.31 1.75
C SER A 37 -14.50 -3.35 0.72
N LEU A 38 -14.00 -4.49 1.19
CA LEU A 38 -13.54 -5.62 0.37
C LEU A 38 -14.69 -6.57 0.03
N ILE A 39 -15.52 -6.14 -0.91
CA ILE A 39 -16.69 -6.90 -1.37
C ILE A 39 -16.28 -7.97 -2.39
N ARG A 40 -15.41 -7.62 -3.35
CA ARG A 40 -14.98 -8.54 -4.41
C ARG A 40 -13.82 -9.40 -3.94
N ILE A 41 -13.83 -10.68 -4.33
CA ILE A 41 -12.76 -11.64 -3.99
C ILE A 41 -11.40 -11.15 -4.51
N TYR A 42 -11.36 -10.65 -5.75
CA TYR A 42 -10.14 -10.13 -6.36
C TYR A 42 -9.48 -9.01 -5.52
N ASP A 43 -10.28 -8.07 -5.01
CA ASP A 43 -9.78 -6.97 -4.18
C ASP A 43 -9.25 -7.47 -2.83
N ARG A 44 -9.76 -8.60 -2.31
CA ARG A 44 -9.26 -9.20 -1.06
C ARG A 44 -7.84 -9.72 -1.21
N ASP A 45 -7.53 -10.42 -2.30
CA ASP A 45 -6.19 -10.96 -2.50
C ASP A 45 -5.16 -9.84 -2.69
N ARG A 46 -5.53 -8.78 -3.43
CA ARG A 46 -4.69 -7.58 -3.58
C ARG A 46 -4.51 -6.84 -2.25
N ALA A 47 -5.58 -6.68 -1.47
CA ALA A 47 -5.51 -6.06 -0.16
C ALA A 47 -4.63 -6.84 0.81
N LYS A 48 -4.67 -8.18 0.78
CA LYS A 48 -3.81 -9.05 1.59
C LYS A 48 -2.34 -8.83 1.22
N ALA A 49 -2.00 -8.89 -0.07
CA ALA A 49 -0.64 -8.65 -0.54
C ALA A 49 -0.12 -7.26 -0.12
N CYS A 50 -0.95 -6.21 -0.25
CA CYS A 50 -0.59 -4.85 0.19
C CYS A 50 -0.47 -4.71 1.71
N THR A 51 -1.22 -5.52 2.47
CA THR A 51 -1.16 -5.55 3.93
C THR A 51 0.10 -6.27 4.42
N GLU A 52 0.45 -7.41 3.83
CA GLU A 52 1.71 -8.12 4.08
C GLU A 52 2.92 -7.26 3.77
N ALA A 53 2.85 -6.47 2.70
CA ALA A 53 3.89 -5.51 2.33
C ALA A 53 3.95 -4.27 3.23
N GLY A 54 3.04 -4.15 4.21
CA GLY A 54 3.01 -3.06 5.19
C GLY A 54 2.41 -1.75 4.68
N TYR A 55 1.77 -1.74 3.51
CA TYR A 55 1.18 -0.55 2.88
C TYR A 55 -0.29 -0.33 3.24
N CYS A 56 -0.99 -1.40 3.62
CA CYS A 56 -2.38 -1.36 4.04
C CYS A 56 -2.57 -1.96 5.43
N ARG A 57 -3.78 -1.75 5.97
CA ARG A 57 -4.36 -2.49 7.09
C ARG A 57 -5.71 -3.03 6.65
N ILE A 58 -5.98 -4.30 6.93
CA ILE A 58 -7.33 -4.87 6.83
C ILE A 58 -7.92 -4.92 8.25
N GLU A 59 -9.18 -4.52 8.37
CA GLU A 59 -10.00 -4.70 9.57
C GLU A 59 -11.17 -5.61 9.21
N GLU A 60 -11.37 -6.66 10.01
CA GLU A 60 -12.48 -7.59 9.87
C GLU A 60 -13.52 -7.27 10.96
N PRO A 61 -14.62 -6.58 10.62
CA PRO A 61 -15.67 -6.28 11.58
C PRO A 61 -16.45 -7.55 11.95
N LYS A 62 -17.09 -7.56 13.13
CA LYS A 62 -17.96 -8.68 13.57
C LYS A 62 -19.14 -8.92 12.60
N ALA A 63 -19.57 -7.90 11.87
CA ALA A 63 -20.62 -7.97 10.87
C ALA A 63 -20.26 -7.12 9.65
N GLY A 64 -20.54 -7.65 8.46
CA GLY A 64 -20.27 -6.99 7.17
C GLY A 64 -18.93 -7.35 6.54
N PRO A 65 -18.62 -6.79 5.36
CA PRO A 65 -17.39 -7.09 4.65
C PRO A 65 -16.16 -6.49 5.36
N PRO A 66 -14.97 -7.13 5.23
CA PRO A 66 -13.72 -6.55 5.68
C PRO A 66 -13.47 -5.17 5.05
N ARG A 67 -12.77 -4.30 5.76
CA ARG A 67 -12.39 -2.97 5.29
C ARG A 67 -10.89 -2.87 5.17
N VAL A 68 -10.42 -2.23 4.12
CA VAL A 68 -9.01 -1.93 3.93
C VAL A 68 -8.77 -0.44 4.08
N TYR A 69 -7.66 -0.09 4.73
CA TYR A 69 -7.22 1.27 4.95
C TYR A 69 -5.79 1.41 4.46
N LEU A 70 -5.55 2.46 3.69
CA LEU A 70 -4.23 2.85 3.22
C LEU A 70 -3.43 3.45 4.38
N LYS A 71 -2.19 2.97 4.59
CA LYS A 71 -1.25 3.54 5.54
C LYS A 71 -0.40 4.64 4.89
N ASP A 72 0.22 5.47 5.72
CA ASP A 72 1.18 6.48 5.25
C ASP A 72 2.39 5.87 4.51
N SER A 73 2.80 4.66 4.90
CA SER A 73 3.82 3.88 4.18
C SER A 73 3.39 3.59 2.75
N GLY A 74 2.12 3.24 2.52
CA GLY A 74 1.56 3.00 1.20
C GLY A 74 1.45 4.28 0.37
N ARG A 75 1.06 5.40 0.98
CA ARG A 75 1.08 6.73 0.31
C ARG A 75 2.48 7.09 -0.17
N ARG A 76 3.47 7.02 0.73
CA ARG A 76 4.87 7.28 0.40
C ARG A 76 5.42 6.35 -0.67
N TYR A 77 5.04 5.07 -0.65
CA TYR A 77 5.43 4.12 -1.68
C TYR A 77 4.95 4.54 -3.07
N LEU A 78 3.67 4.92 -3.19
CA LEU A 78 3.13 5.42 -4.45
C LEU A 78 3.80 6.71 -4.90
N ASP A 79 4.05 7.65 -3.99
CA ASP A 79 4.69 8.93 -4.32
C ASP A 79 6.11 8.75 -4.87
N VAL A 80 6.86 7.76 -4.37
CA VAL A 80 8.20 7.43 -4.88
C VAL A 80 8.13 6.83 -6.27
N ILE A 81 7.16 5.95 -6.53
CA ILE A 81 7.01 5.30 -7.84
C ILE A 81 6.52 6.29 -8.90
N VAL A 82 5.56 7.16 -8.57
CA VAL A 82 5.06 8.18 -9.50
C VAL A 82 6.15 9.16 -9.92
N ARG A 83 7.13 9.44 -9.06
CA ARG A 83 8.26 10.32 -9.38
C ARG A 83 9.37 9.62 -10.16
N ALA A 84 9.35 8.30 -10.25
CA ALA A 84 10.36 7.49 -10.93
C ALA A 84 9.94 7.12 -12.36
N ASP A 85 8.68 7.35 -12.73
CA ASP A 85 8.17 7.39 -14.11
C ASP A 85 8.25 8.84 -14.64
#